data_AF-A0A4Y9SWH6-F1
#
_entry.id   AF-A0A4Y9SWH6-F1
#
_cell.length_a   1.000
_cell.length_b   1.000
_cell.length_c   1.000
_cell.angle_alpha   90.00
_cell.angle_beta   90.00
_cell.angle_gamma   90.00
#
_symmetry.space_group_name_H-M   'P 1'
#
loop_
_entity.id
_entity.type
_entity.pdbx_description
1 polymer ?
#
loop_
_entity_poly.entity_id
_entity_poly.type
_entity_poly.pdbx_seq_one_letter_code
_entity_poly.pdbx_strand_id
1 'polypeptide(L)'
;MSKVAADILHALHFGTTSNMRKLIVLLAMAASLPGWAQGTYPASVMRLVDRETPLMSEAVRSKDRAYFSAALQRVQQFTATADPLEMEWYPACTQAVTDFLIAGLCRISPPGTLCEPTTFLPRAENYMAQCRSQVQPIADTCEPAHGAALKSIRELPAEVQTALGRGRQDGAGIADIGEQFNRTDVILDETLPQNHLAGGRMGQDCIRLYVEHGGIGLFREELAFQRTDQGWTPVGRHDTRKAPPAPALPLSGLPPR
;
A
#
# COMPACT_ATOMS: atom_id res chain seq x y z
N MET A 1 -38.79 -11.43 24.19
CA MET A 1 -37.81 -11.89 23.19
C MET A 1 -36.46 -11.32 23.60
N SER A 2 -35.36 -12.07 23.66
CA SER A 2 -35.16 -13.40 23.11
C SER A 2 -34.28 -14.26 24.02
N LYS A 3 -34.69 -15.53 24.10
CA LYS A 3 -34.16 -16.68 24.85
C LYS A 3 -32.72 -17.05 24.47
N VAL A 4 -32.16 -16.37 23.46
CA VAL A 4 -30.89 -16.67 22.80
C VAL A 4 -29.66 -16.40 23.68
N ALA A 5 -29.74 -15.43 24.60
CA ALA A 5 -28.60 -15.12 25.48
C ALA A 5 -28.40 -16.12 26.63
N ALA A 6 -29.43 -16.87 27.01
CA ALA A 6 -29.36 -17.84 28.11
C ALA A 6 -28.88 -19.23 27.64
N ASP A 7 -29.07 -19.56 26.37
CA ASP A 7 -28.69 -20.87 25.82
C ASP A 7 -27.19 -20.95 25.44
N ILE A 8 -26.51 -19.81 25.22
CA ILE A 8 -25.08 -19.81 24.88
C ILE A 8 -24.20 -20.13 26.10
N LEU A 9 -24.65 -19.82 27.32
CA LEU A 9 -23.85 -20.06 28.53
C LEU A 9 -23.91 -21.52 29.04
N HIS A 10 -24.84 -22.34 28.54
CA HIS A 10 -24.94 -23.76 28.91
C HIS A 10 -24.17 -24.71 27.98
N ALA A 11 -23.62 -24.23 26.86
CA ALA A 11 -22.91 -25.08 25.91
C ALA A 11 -21.41 -25.29 26.23
N LEU A 12 -20.87 -24.65 27.28
CA LEU A 12 -19.44 -24.71 27.63
C LEU A 12 -19.07 -25.80 28.67
N HIS A 13 -19.96 -26.74 28.99
CA HIS A 13 -19.74 -27.79 29.99
C HIS A 13 -19.83 -29.23 29.46
N PHE A 14 -19.50 -29.47 28.19
CA PHE A 14 -19.38 -30.84 27.67
C PHE A 14 -18.03 -31.13 27.02
N GLY A 15 -17.26 -31.97 27.71
CA GLY A 15 -16.43 -33.00 27.07
C GLY A 15 -15.11 -32.55 26.47
N THR A 16 -14.09 -32.44 27.32
CA THR A 16 -12.69 -32.55 26.90
C THR A 16 -12.45 -33.92 26.23
N THR A 17 -12.42 -33.96 24.89
CA THR A 17 -11.82 -35.07 24.15
C THR A 17 -10.74 -34.57 23.21
N SER A 18 -9.63 -35.31 23.23
CA SER A 18 -8.25 -34.91 22.92
C SER A 18 -7.93 -34.63 21.44
N ASN A 19 -8.92 -34.40 20.57
CA ASN A 19 -8.70 -34.32 19.12
C ASN A 19 -8.98 -32.93 18.49
N MET A 20 -9.37 -31.93 19.28
CA MET A 20 -9.68 -30.58 18.80
C MET A 20 -8.52 -29.57 18.97
N ARG A 21 -7.29 -30.05 19.17
CA ARG A 21 -6.08 -29.19 19.20
C ARG A 21 -5.38 -29.07 17.84
N LYS A 22 -5.71 -29.93 16.88
CA LYS A 22 -5.13 -29.89 15.53
C LYS A 22 -5.91 -29.02 14.53
N LEU A 23 -7.14 -28.63 14.86
CA LEU A 23 -7.96 -27.80 13.95
C LEU A 23 -7.81 -26.29 14.19
N ILE A 24 -7.28 -25.86 15.35
CA ILE A 24 -7.12 -24.43 15.68
C ILE A 24 -5.81 -23.84 15.12
N VAL A 25 -4.84 -24.68 14.74
CA VAL A 25 -3.55 -24.22 14.16
C VAL A 25 -3.67 -23.83 12.68
N LEU A 26 -4.78 -24.16 12.01
CA LEU A 26 -5.00 -23.84 10.59
C LEU A 26 -5.76 -22.51 10.35
N LEU A 27 -6.18 -21.79 11.39
CA LEU A 27 -7.00 -20.58 11.25
C LEU A 27 -6.26 -19.26 11.59
N ALA A 28 -4.93 -19.27 11.68
CA ALA A 28 -4.12 -18.11 12.04
C ALA A 28 -3.18 -17.62 10.92
N MET A 29 -3.42 -17.97 9.66
CA MET A 29 -2.64 -17.50 8.50
C MET A 29 -3.37 -16.47 7.62
N ALA A 30 -4.38 -15.79 8.14
CA ALA A 30 -5.12 -14.76 7.41
C ALA A 30 -5.12 -13.44 8.19
N ALA A 31 -4.03 -12.67 8.11
CA ALA A 31 -4.04 -11.20 8.20
C ALA A 31 -2.61 -10.62 8.24
N SER A 32 -1.78 -10.93 7.23
CA SER A 32 -0.63 -10.08 6.89
C SER A 32 -0.79 -9.65 5.45
N LEU A 33 -1.89 -8.95 5.16
CA LEU A 33 -2.08 -8.32 3.86
C LEU A 33 -1.09 -7.14 3.79
N PRO A 34 -0.23 -7.05 2.76
CA PRO A 34 0.68 -5.93 2.63
C PRO A 34 -0.12 -4.64 2.42
N GLY A 35 0.42 -3.49 2.84
CA GLY A 35 -0.26 -2.19 2.89
C GLY A 35 -0.58 -1.53 1.54
N TRP A 36 -1.12 -2.26 0.57
CA TRP A 36 -1.43 -1.73 -0.77
C TRP A 36 -2.64 -0.78 -0.81
N ALA A 37 -3.54 -0.91 0.18
CA ALA A 37 -4.87 -0.28 0.18
C ALA A 37 -4.90 1.17 0.71
N GLN A 38 -3.79 1.92 0.64
CA GLN A 38 -3.74 3.28 1.22
C GLN A 38 -3.85 4.37 0.15
N GLY A 39 -5.05 4.88 -0.14
CA GLY A 39 -5.26 5.96 -1.11
C GLY A 39 -6.24 5.60 -2.21
N THR A 40 -6.46 6.50 -3.16
CA THR A 40 -7.37 6.22 -4.28
C THR A 40 -6.83 5.06 -5.11
N TYR A 41 -7.71 4.25 -5.68
CA TYR A 41 -7.33 3.11 -6.50
C TYR A 41 -6.29 3.44 -7.60
N PRO A 42 -6.42 4.54 -8.38
CA PRO A 42 -5.38 4.95 -9.34
C PRO A 42 -4.01 5.18 -8.71
N ALA A 43 -3.94 5.84 -7.55
CA ALA A 43 -2.68 6.09 -6.86
C ALA A 43 -2.05 4.78 -6.35
N SER A 44 -2.88 3.86 -5.84
CA SER A 44 -2.43 2.55 -5.38
C SER A 44 -1.90 1.67 -6.54
N VAL A 45 -2.57 1.67 -7.68
CA VAL A 45 -2.10 1.02 -8.92
C VAL A 45 -0.77 1.61 -9.37
N MET A 46 -0.66 2.94 -9.44
CA MET A 46 0.55 3.58 -9.95
C MET A 46 1.74 3.38 -9.01
N ARG A 47 1.56 3.36 -7.69
CA ARG A 47 2.66 2.98 -6.77
C ARG A 47 3.14 1.55 -6.99
N LEU A 48 2.23 0.60 -7.22
CA LEU A 48 2.59 -0.77 -7.56
C LEU A 48 3.40 -0.80 -8.87
N VAL A 49 2.87 -0.18 -9.93
CA VAL A 49 3.53 -0.13 -11.24
C VAL A 49 4.91 0.56 -11.16
N ASP A 50 5.01 1.71 -10.51
CA ASP A 50 6.26 2.47 -10.39
C ASP A 50 7.31 1.74 -9.55
N ARG A 51 6.88 0.93 -8.56
CA ARG A 51 7.79 0.06 -7.79
C ARG A 51 8.28 -1.13 -8.60
N GLU A 52 7.41 -1.80 -9.34
CA GLU A 52 7.77 -3.00 -10.11
C GLU A 52 8.50 -2.65 -11.42
N THR A 53 8.29 -1.46 -11.99
CA THR A 53 8.89 -1.06 -13.28
C THR A 53 10.42 -1.25 -13.33
N PRO A 54 11.23 -0.70 -12.40
CA PRO A 54 12.68 -0.88 -12.44
C PRO A 54 13.10 -2.34 -12.27
N LEU A 55 12.39 -3.11 -11.45
CA LEU A 55 12.66 -4.54 -11.24
C LEU A 55 12.36 -5.35 -12.50
N MET A 56 11.24 -5.05 -13.16
CA MET A 56 10.87 -5.66 -14.44
C MET A 56 11.86 -5.31 -15.53
N SER A 57 12.29 -4.05 -15.64
CA SER A 57 13.29 -3.64 -16.64
C SER A 57 14.60 -4.40 -16.47
N GLU A 58 15.04 -4.61 -15.22
CA GLU A 58 16.22 -5.43 -14.93
C GLU A 58 16.01 -6.90 -15.28
N ALA A 59 14.85 -7.47 -14.92
CA ALA A 59 14.49 -8.84 -15.26
C ALA A 59 14.43 -9.05 -16.77
N VAL A 60 13.88 -8.09 -17.53
CA VAL A 60 13.88 -8.12 -19.00
C VAL A 60 15.30 -8.12 -19.55
N ARG A 61 16.17 -7.24 -19.04
CA ARG A 61 17.56 -7.12 -19.47
C ARG A 61 18.36 -8.40 -19.20
N SER A 62 18.15 -9.01 -18.04
CA SER A 62 18.83 -10.25 -17.62
C SER A 62 18.12 -11.54 -18.09
N LYS A 63 16.98 -11.42 -18.77
CA LYS A 63 16.08 -12.52 -19.15
C LYS A 63 15.64 -13.39 -17.95
N ASP A 64 15.51 -12.78 -16.78
CA ASP A 64 15.06 -13.43 -15.56
C ASP A 64 13.55 -13.71 -15.60
N ARG A 65 13.19 -14.97 -15.85
CA ARG A 65 11.78 -15.42 -15.81
C ARG A 65 11.27 -15.63 -14.40
N ALA A 66 12.14 -15.84 -13.41
CA ALA A 66 11.73 -16.10 -12.03
C ALA A 66 11.06 -14.87 -11.42
N TYR A 67 11.57 -13.67 -11.75
CA TYR A 67 10.94 -12.39 -11.39
C TYR A 67 9.43 -12.37 -11.67
N PHE A 68 8.99 -12.81 -12.85
CA PHE A 68 7.59 -12.71 -13.27
C PHE A 68 6.64 -13.60 -12.46
N SER A 69 7.13 -14.74 -11.96
CA SER A 69 6.32 -15.59 -11.07
C SER A 69 6.04 -14.92 -9.73
N ALA A 70 7.06 -14.30 -9.13
CA ALA A 70 6.92 -13.55 -7.88
C ALA A 70 6.12 -12.26 -8.07
N ALA A 71 6.31 -11.57 -9.21
CA ALA A 71 5.57 -10.37 -9.54
C ALA A 71 4.08 -10.65 -9.80
N LEU A 72 3.75 -11.79 -10.40
CA LEU A 72 2.35 -12.23 -10.55
C LEU A 72 1.65 -12.43 -9.21
N GLN A 73 2.32 -13.06 -8.23
CA GLN A 73 1.77 -13.21 -6.89
C GLN A 73 1.48 -11.86 -6.22
N ARG A 74 2.39 -10.88 -6.40
CA ARG A 74 2.21 -9.52 -5.90
C ARG A 74 1.01 -8.81 -6.54
N VAL A 75 0.84 -8.93 -7.86
CA VAL A 75 -0.33 -8.38 -8.57
C VAL A 75 -1.62 -9.06 -8.15
N GLN A 76 -1.63 -10.39 -8.03
CA GLN A 76 -2.81 -11.14 -7.56
C GLN A 76 -3.21 -10.71 -6.15
N GLN A 77 -2.23 -10.55 -5.26
CA GLN A 77 -2.46 -10.07 -3.90
C GLN A 77 -3.02 -8.64 -3.88
N PHE A 78 -2.49 -7.75 -4.72
CA PHE A 78 -3.03 -6.40 -4.90
C PHE A 78 -4.51 -6.45 -5.31
N THR A 79 -4.82 -7.19 -6.38
CA THR A 79 -6.20 -7.29 -6.91
C THR A 79 -7.17 -7.99 -5.96
N ALA A 80 -6.69 -8.92 -5.13
CA ALA A 80 -7.52 -9.60 -4.13
C ALA A 80 -7.97 -8.67 -3.01
N THR A 81 -7.26 -7.56 -2.80
CA THR A 81 -7.57 -6.54 -1.79
C THR A 81 -8.23 -5.29 -2.36
N ALA A 82 -8.38 -5.19 -3.69
CA ALA A 82 -9.00 -4.05 -4.34
C ALA A 82 -10.53 -4.09 -4.22
N ASP A 83 -11.16 -2.94 -4.07
CA ASP A 83 -12.62 -2.83 -4.10
C ASP A 83 -13.13 -3.07 -5.54
N PRO A 84 -14.05 -4.04 -5.76
CA PRO A 84 -14.58 -4.34 -7.09
C PRO A 84 -15.23 -3.13 -7.79
N LEU A 85 -15.87 -2.23 -7.03
CA LEU A 85 -16.51 -1.03 -7.56
C LEU A 85 -15.46 -0.01 -8.04
N GLU A 86 -14.34 0.11 -7.32
CA GLU A 86 -13.22 0.95 -7.77
C GLU A 86 -12.58 0.39 -9.05
N MET A 87 -12.42 -0.94 -9.15
CA MET A 87 -11.90 -1.57 -10.36
C MET A 87 -12.77 -1.31 -11.59
N GLU A 88 -14.10 -1.21 -11.41
CA GLU A 88 -15.08 -0.87 -12.44
C GLU A 88 -15.04 0.62 -12.81
N TRP A 89 -14.88 1.51 -11.84
CA TRP A 89 -14.77 2.96 -12.08
C TRP A 89 -13.46 3.39 -12.73
N TYR A 90 -12.38 2.62 -12.55
CA TYR A 90 -11.06 2.92 -13.08
C TYR A 90 -10.54 1.79 -13.99
N PRO A 91 -11.22 1.51 -15.12
CA PRO A 91 -10.87 0.38 -15.97
C PRO A 91 -9.47 0.52 -16.57
N ALA A 92 -9.01 1.74 -16.87
CA ALA A 92 -7.65 1.97 -17.36
C ALA A 92 -6.59 1.56 -16.32
N CYS A 93 -6.82 1.82 -15.04
CA CYS A 93 -5.92 1.41 -13.96
C CYS A 93 -5.95 -0.10 -13.73
N THR A 94 -7.13 -0.71 -13.81
CA THR A 94 -7.28 -2.16 -13.76
C THR A 94 -6.53 -2.84 -14.92
N GLN A 95 -6.65 -2.31 -16.14
CA GLN A 95 -5.91 -2.82 -17.30
C GLN A 95 -4.40 -2.56 -17.17
N ALA A 96 -3.99 -1.41 -16.63
CA ALA A 96 -2.58 -1.09 -16.44
C ALA A 96 -1.87 -2.12 -15.54
N VAL A 97 -2.49 -2.54 -14.43
CA VAL A 97 -1.88 -3.52 -13.52
C VAL A 97 -1.85 -4.93 -14.12
N THR A 98 -2.86 -5.33 -14.88
CA THR A 98 -2.89 -6.65 -15.53
C THR A 98 -1.94 -6.73 -16.72
N ASP A 99 -1.89 -5.69 -17.56
CA ASP A 99 -1.05 -5.67 -18.76
C ASP A 99 0.43 -5.43 -18.44
N PHE A 100 0.76 -4.85 -17.28
CA PHE A 100 2.13 -4.56 -16.86
C PHE A 100 3.04 -5.80 -16.93
N LEU A 101 2.64 -6.92 -16.30
CA LEU A 101 3.45 -8.14 -16.27
C LEU A 101 3.53 -8.81 -17.64
N ILE A 102 2.42 -8.80 -18.39
CA ILE A 102 2.36 -9.36 -19.74
C ILE A 102 3.33 -8.59 -20.65
N ALA A 103 3.34 -7.26 -20.56
CA ALA A 103 4.26 -6.42 -21.32
C ALA A 103 5.73 -6.74 -21.02
N GLY A 104 6.10 -7.01 -19.77
CA GLY A 104 7.46 -7.45 -19.43
C GLY A 104 7.79 -8.84 -19.99
N LEU A 105 6.87 -9.80 -19.91
CA LEU A 105 7.05 -11.13 -20.50
C LEU A 105 7.24 -11.05 -22.02
N CYS A 106 6.43 -10.23 -22.70
CA CYS A 106 6.54 -9.96 -24.13
C CYS A 106 7.92 -9.42 -24.54
N ARG A 107 8.60 -8.68 -23.64
CA ARG A 107 9.95 -8.13 -23.90
C ARG A 107 11.08 -9.15 -23.72
N ILE A 108 10.90 -10.21 -22.92
CA ILE A 108 11.93 -11.27 -22.75
C ILE A 108 11.96 -12.24 -23.93
N SER A 109 10.79 -12.69 -24.36
CA SER A 109 10.68 -13.65 -25.45
C SER A 109 9.25 -13.56 -26.00
N PRO A 110 8.99 -12.82 -27.08
CA PRO A 110 7.63 -12.65 -27.60
C PRO A 110 7.07 -14.02 -28.02
N PRO A 111 6.07 -14.58 -27.33
CA PRO A 111 5.44 -15.82 -27.74
C PRO A 111 4.22 -15.49 -28.61
N GLY A 112 4.35 -15.68 -29.92
CA GLY A 112 3.20 -15.63 -30.85
C GLY A 112 2.40 -14.31 -30.83
N THR A 113 1.16 -14.39 -31.34
CA THR A 113 0.26 -13.24 -31.61
C THR A 113 -0.18 -12.47 -30.36
N LEU A 114 0.05 -13.00 -29.15
CA LEU A 114 -0.31 -12.33 -27.89
C LEU A 114 0.58 -11.11 -27.59
N CYS A 115 1.84 -11.16 -28.01
CA CYS A 115 2.83 -10.11 -27.76
C CYS A 115 3.10 -9.27 -29.00
N GLU A 116 2.07 -9.09 -29.83
CA GLU A 116 2.20 -8.38 -31.09
C GLU A 116 2.70 -6.95 -30.82
N PRO A 117 3.95 -6.64 -31.23
CA PRO A 117 4.67 -5.49 -30.70
C PRO A 117 4.08 -4.14 -31.15
N THR A 118 3.25 -4.15 -32.19
CA THR A 118 2.58 -2.97 -32.73
C THR A 118 1.20 -2.72 -32.11
N THR A 119 0.63 -3.68 -31.37
CA THR A 119 -0.73 -3.57 -30.82
C THR A 119 -0.76 -3.74 -29.31
N PHE A 120 -0.17 -4.80 -28.77
CA PHE A 120 -0.23 -5.11 -27.33
C PHE A 120 0.60 -4.12 -26.51
N LEU A 121 1.89 -3.97 -26.83
CA LEU A 121 2.80 -3.12 -26.04
C LEU A 121 2.35 -1.64 -26.02
N PRO A 122 1.99 -1.03 -27.16
CA PRO A 122 1.49 0.35 -27.15
C PRO A 122 0.17 0.49 -26.37
N ARG A 123 -0.70 -0.51 -26.41
CA ARG A 123 -1.95 -0.51 -25.64
C ARG A 123 -1.67 -0.57 -24.13
N ALA A 124 -0.81 -1.47 -23.69
CA ALA A 124 -0.40 -1.58 -22.28
C ALA A 124 0.20 -0.26 -21.77
N GLU A 125 1.06 0.37 -22.58
CA GLU A 125 1.64 1.68 -22.29
C GLU A 125 0.58 2.79 -22.22
N ASN A 126 -0.41 2.76 -23.11
CA ASN A 126 -1.53 3.70 -23.09
C ASN A 126 -2.40 3.55 -21.82
N TYR A 127 -2.70 2.33 -21.37
CA TYR A 127 -3.42 2.12 -20.11
C TYR A 127 -2.63 2.63 -18.91
N MET A 128 -1.31 2.40 -18.86
CA MET A 128 -0.47 2.97 -17.81
C MET A 128 -0.46 4.51 -17.85
N ALA A 129 -0.42 5.13 -19.03
CA ALA A 129 -0.49 6.59 -19.17
C ALA A 129 -1.85 7.14 -18.72
N GLN A 130 -2.95 6.50 -19.11
CA GLN A 130 -4.30 6.88 -18.70
C GLN A 130 -4.52 6.70 -17.19
N CYS A 131 -4.01 5.63 -16.60
CA CYS A 131 -4.08 5.48 -15.15
C CYS A 131 -3.27 6.57 -14.44
N ARG A 132 -2.08 6.90 -14.96
CA ARG A 132 -1.25 7.98 -14.41
C ARG A 132 -1.94 9.35 -14.47
N SER A 133 -2.71 9.65 -15.53
CA SER A 133 -3.48 10.91 -15.59
C SER A 133 -4.69 10.96 -14.65
N GLN A 134 -5.13 9.80 -14.14
CA GLN A 134 -6.18 9.67 -13.13
C GLN A 134 -5.64 9.73 -11.70
N VAL A 135 -4.31 9.66 -11.52
CA VAL A 135 -3.68 10.05 -10.26
C VAL A 135 -3.81 11.56 -10.16
N GLN A 136 -4.78 12.00 -9.36
CA GLN A 136 -4.92 13.42 -9.07
C GLN A 136 -3.63 13.90 -8.40
N PRO A 137 -2.90 14.87 -9.00
CA PRO A 137 -1.83 15.54 -8.29
C PRO A 137 -2.43 16.20 -7.03
N ILE A 138 -1.63 16.37 -5.98
CA ILE A 138 -1.98 17.32 -4.92
C ILE A 138 -2.28 18.63 -5.64
N ALA A 139 -3.54 19.06 -5.62
CA ALA A 139 -3.91 20.28 -6.30
C ALA A 139 -2.99 21.40 -5.78
N ASP A 140 -2.33 22.13 -6.69
CA ASP A 140 -1.49 23.30 -6.37
C ASP A 140 -2.25 24.34 -5.51
N THR A 141 -3.57 24.22 -5.45
CA THR A 141 -4.50 25.03 -4.65
C THR A 141 -4.59 24.64 -3.18
N CYS A 142 -4.18 23.43 -2.77
CA CYS A 142 -4.09 23.09 -1.35
C CYS A 142 -2.68 23.42 -0.85
N GLU A 143 -2.40 24.71 -0.66
CA GLU A 143 -1.22 25.16 0.06
C GLU A 143 -1.66 25.75 1.41
N PRO A 144 -1.21 25.22 2.56
CA PRO A 144 -1.53 25.78 3.85
C PRO A 144 -0.72 27.06 4.08
N ALA A 145 -1.03 28.13 3.34
CA ALA A 145 -0.43 29.43 3.51
C ALA A 145 -0.66 29.90 4.95
N HIS A 146 0.43 30.09 5.70
CA HIS A 146 0.42 30.39 7.15
C HIS A 146 -0.09 29.27 8.06
N GLY A 147 -0.17 28.02 7.58
CA GLY A 147 -0.55 26.88 8.39
C GLY A 147 0.44 26.60 9.53
N ALA A 148 -0.09 26.19 10.69
CA ALA A 148 0.72 25.77 11.82
C ALA A 148 1.44 24.46 11.50
N ALA A 149 2.72 24.35 11.87
CA ALA A 149 3.42 23.09 11.82
C ALA A 149 2.82 22.12 12.84
N LEU A 150 2.51 20.91 12.41
CA LEU A 150 1.93 19.88 13.26
C LEU A 150 2.99 19.34 14.23
N LYS A 151 2.59 19.16 15.49
CA LYS A 151 3.40 18.51 16.52
C LYS A 151 2.89 17.11 16.85
N SER A 152 1.63 16.84 16.54
CA SER A 152 1.01 15.54 16.77
C SER A 152 -0.16 15.33 15.82
N ILE A 153 -0.41 14.07 15.45
CA ILE A 153 -1.60 13.64 14.71
C ILE A 153 -2.89 13.98 15.46
N ARG A 154 -2.84 14.14 16.78
CA ARG A 154 -3.99 14.53 17.62
C ARG A 154 -4.44 15.96 17.39
N GLU A 155 -3.59 16.80 16.79
CA GLU A 155 -3.94 18.17 16.40
C GLU A 155 -4.80 18.21 15.13
N LEU A 156 -4.88 17.09 14.38
CA LEU A 156 -5.68 17.00 13.17
C LEU A 156 -7.17 16.79 13.47
N PRO A 157 -8.06 17.17 12.55
CA PRO A 157 -9.48 16.80 12.60
C PRO A 157 -9.66 15.28 12.70
N ALA A 158 -10.67 14.82 13.45
CA ALA A 158 -10.92 13.39 13.68
C ALA A 158 -11.11 12.59 12.38
N GLU A 159 -11.74 13.18 11.37
CA GLU A 159 -11.89 12.62 10.03
C GLU A 159 -10.53 12.33 9.37
N VAL A 160 -9.60 13.28 9.47
CA VAL A 160 -8.23 13.13 8.93
C VAL A 160 -7.45 12.09 9.73
N GLN A 161 -7.58 12.08 11.07
CA GLN A 161 -6.96 11.04 11.90
C GLN A 161 -7.45 9.63 11.50
N THR A 162 -8.74 9.50 11.24
CA THR A 162 -9.36 8.23 10.80
C THR A 162 -8.85 7.83 9.41
N ALA A 163 -8.78 8.78 8.47
CA ALA A 163 -8.25 8.54 7.12
C ALA A 163 -6.77 8.11 7.11
N LEU A 164 -5.99 8.57 8.09
CA LEU A 164 -4.60 8.15 8.30
C LEU A 164 -4.47 6.79 9.00
N GLY A 165 -5.57 6.22 9.50
CA GLY A 165 -5.56 4.95 10.22
C GLY A 165 -5.15 5.06 11.68
N ARG A 166 -5.31 6.23 12.32
CA ARG A 166 -5.01 6.38 13.75
C ARG A 166 -5.90 5.47 14.59
N GLY A 167 -5.30 4.76 15.54
CA GLY A 167 -6.01 3.84 16.44
C GLY A 167 -6.26 2.45 15.86
N ARG A 168 -5.89 2.20 14.60
CA ARG A 168 -5.83 0.84 14.07
C ARG A 168 -4.67 0.08 14.72
N GLN A 169 -4.94 -1.15 15.10
CA GLN A 169 -3.96 -2.07 15.68
C GLN A 169 -3.46 -3.12 14.67
N ASP A 170 -3.88 -3.01 13.42
CA ASP A 170 -3.28 -3.77 12.33
C ASP A 170 -2.03 -3.02 11.81
N GLY A 171 -1.14 -3.71 11.11
CA GLY A 171 0.08 -3.10 10.54
C GLY A 171 -0.19 -1.89 9.63
N ALA A 172 -1.44 -1.66 9.22
CA ALA A 172 -1.90 -0.50 8.47
C ALA A 172 -2.16 0.75 9.33
N GLY A 173 -1.96 0.70 10.65
CA GLY A 173 -2.01 1.87 11.53
C GLY A 173 -0.91 2.90 11.26
N ILE A 174 -0.95 4.01 12.01
CA ILE A 174 0.01 5.11 11.91
C ILE A 174 0.54 5.56 13.27
N ALA A 175 1.86 5.65 13.39
CA ALA A 175 2.57 6.25 14.51
C ALA A 175 2.52 7.78 14.44
N ASP A 176 2.46 8.42 15.61
CA ASP A 176 2.59 9.88 15.72
C ASP A 176 4.02 10.37 15.45
N ILE A 177 4.19 11.69 15.31
CA ILE A 177 5.48 12.35 15.13
C ILE A 177 6.39 11.99 16.31
N GLY A 178 7.47 11.26 16.00
CA GLY A 178 8.47 10.83 16.97
C GLY A 178 8.13 9.54 17.72
N GLU A 179 6.96 8.95 17.48
CA GLU A 179 6.65 7.59 17.95
C GLU A 179 7.41 6.54 17.11
N GLN A 180 7.60 5.35 17.68
CA GLN A 180 8.26 4.25 16.97
C GLN A 180 7.32 3.64 15.92
N PHE A 181 7.90 3.22 14.80
CA PHE A 181 7.21 2.52 13.73
C PHE A 181 8.16 1.52 13.06
N ASN A 182 7.60 0.52 12.38
CA ASN A 182 8.41 -0.43 11.65
C ASN A 182 8.87 0.18 10.32
N ARG A 183 10.18 0.41 10.18
CA ARG A 183 10.81 0.97 8.97
C ARG A 183 11.14 -0.06 7.89
N THR A 184 11.10 -1.35 8.23
CA THR A 184 11.60 -2.42 7.36
C THR A 184 10.46 -3.21 6.72
N ASP A 185 10.80 -4.01 5.71
CA ASP A 185 9.91 -4.97 5.06
C ASP A 185 9.63 -6.21 5.90
N VAL A 186 10.44 -6.44 6.93
CA VAL A 186 10.28 -7.53 7.88
C VAL A 186 9.50 -7.03 9.09
N ILE A 187 8.32 -7.62 9.34
CA ILE A 187 7.58 -7.38 10.58
C ILE A 187 8.24 -8.16 11.70
N LEU A 188 9.18 -7.50 12.40
CA LEU A 188 9.84 -8.06 13.59
C LEU A 188 9.03 -7.81 14.86
N ASP A 189 8.24 -6.74 14.87
CA ASP A 189 7.33 -6.37 15.96
C ASP A 189 5.97 -5.99 15.36
N GLU A 190 4.98 -6.85 15.55
CA GLU A 190 3.61 -6.66 15.07
C GLU A 190 2.86 -5.56 15.84
N THR A 191 3.41 -5.07 16.95
CA THR A 191 2.80 -3.99 17.75
C THR A 191 3.12 -2.60 17.21
N LEU A 192 4.13 -2.48 16.35
CA LEU A 192 4.51 -1.23 15.72
C LEU A 192 3.76 -1.04 14.39
N PRO A 193 3.16 0.14 14.15
CA PRO A 193 2.55 0.45 12.86
C PRO A 193 3.61 0.51 11.75
N GLN A 194 3.21 0.27 10.49
CA GLN A 194 4.12 0.44 9.34
C GLN A 194 4.16 1.88 8.82
N ASN A 195 3.21 2.73 9.21
CA ASN A 195 3.18 4.12 8.77
C ASN A 195 3.55 5.05 9.92
N HIS A 196 4.15 6.19 9.61
CA HIS A 196 4.55 7.20 10.57
C HIS A 196 4.26 8.59 10.03
N LEU A 197 3.58 9.42 10.82
CA LEU A 197 3.45 10.83 10.50
C LEU A 197 4.81 11.51 10.71
N ALA A 198 5.50 11.84 9.63
CA ALA A 198 6.80 12.50 9.68
C ALA A 198 6.70 14.02 9.90
N GLY A 199 5.55 14.62 9.58
CA GLY A 199 5.27 16.02 9.82
C GLY A 199 4.13 16.54 8.94
N GLY A 200 3.94 17.85 8.94
CA GLY A 200 2.95 18.50 8.08
C GLY A 200 2.61 19.91 8.55
N ARG A 201 1.73 20.57 7.81
CA ARG A 201 1.17 21.87 8.14
C ARG A 201 -0.35 21.84 7.99
N MET A 202 -1.04 22.48 8.93
CA MET A 202 -2.49 22.62 8.94
C MET A 202 -2.88 24.09 8.88
N GLY A 203 -3.61 24.46 7.83
CA GLY A 203 -4.34 25.71 7.69
C GLY A 203 -5.84 25.54 7.96
N GLN A 204 -6.62 26.59 7.71
CA GLN A 204 -8.08 26.56 7.94
C GLN A 204 -8.82 25.66 6.95
N ASP A 205 -8.39 25.67 5.68
CA ASP A 205 -9.08 24.97 4.59
C ASP A 205 -8.18 23.94 3.87
N CYS A 206 -6.92 23.83 4.27
CA CYS A 206 -5.97 22.89 3.68
C CYS A 206 -5.04 22.30 4.75
N ILE A 207 -4.75 21.01 4.64
CA ILE A 207 -3.76 20.28 5.43
C ILE A 207 -2.80 19.59 4.45
N ARG A 208 -1.49 19.77 4.63
CA ARG A 208 -0.45 18.96 3.97
C ARG A 208 0.31 18.15 4.99
N LEU A 209 0.47 16.87 4.73
CA LEU A 209 1.15 15.92 5.62
C LEU A 209 2.27 15.21 4.88
N TYR A 210 3.32 14.85 5.61
CA TYR A 210 4.36 13.94 5.17
C TYR A 210 4.22 12.65 5.96
N VAL A 211 3.99 11.54 5.25
CA VAL A 211 3.86 10.21 5.84
C VAL A 211 5.00 9.33 5.37
N GLU A 212 5.70 8.72 6.31
CA GLU A 212 6.68 7.68 6.04
C GLU A 212 6.01 6.32 6.07
N HIS A 213 6.37 5.49 5.10
CA HIS A 213 5.88 4.13 4.97
C HIS A 213 7.06 3.18 5.09
N GLY A 214 7.00 2.28 6.07
CA GLY A 214 7.79 1.05 6.12
C GLY A 214 7.16 -0.06 5.30
N GLY A 215 7.70 -1.27 5.39
CA GLY A 215 7.35 -2.37 4.48
C GLY A 215 8.37 -2.52 3.35
N ILE A 216 7.91 -2.98 2.17
CA ILE A 216 8.75 -3.22 0.97
C ILE A 216 9.33 -1.89 0.45
N GLY A 217 10.42 -1.47 1.07
CA GLY A 217 11.12 -0.19 0.84
C GLY A 217 10.61 0.93 1.73
N LEU A 218 11.52 1.65 2.40
CA LEU A 218 11.20 2.88 3.13
C LEU A 218 11.00 4.03 2.12
N PHE A 219 9.83 4.65 2.13
CA PHE A 219 9.54 5.83 1.30
C PHE A 219 8.69 6.85 2.04
N ARG A 220 8.57 8.05 1.46
CA ARG A 220 7.79 9.16 2.01
C ARG A 220 6.78 9.66 0.99
N GLU A 221 5.53 9.73 1.40
CA GLU A 221 4.41 10.28 0.64
C GLU A 221 4.02 11.64 1.24
N GLU A 222 3.68 12.59 0.39
CA GLU A 222 2.96 13.81 0.76
C GLU A 222 1.46 13.58 0.54
N LEU A 223 0.65 13.96 1.52
CA LEU A 223 -0.81 13.88 1.46
C LEU A 223 -1.40 15.28 1.59
N ALA A 224 -2.48 15.55 0.88
CA ALA A 224 -3.24 16.79 1.02
C ALA A 224 -4.72 16.53 1.30
N PHE A 225 -5.26 17.31 2.23
CA PHE A 225 -6.69 17.33 2.56
C PHE A 225 -7.21 18.75 2.43
N GLN A 226 -8.37 18.90 1.80
CA GLN A 226 -9.07 20.18 1.69
C GLN A 226 -10.38 20.13 2.47
N ARG A 227 -10.74 21.25 3.09
CA ARG A 227 -12.02 21.40 3.75
C ARG A 227 -13.11 21.68 2.73
N THR A 228 -14.19 20.92 2.79
CA THR A 228 -15.40 21.09 1.98
C THR A 228 -16.62 21.21 2.89
N ASP A 229 -17.80 21.43 2.31
CA ASP A 229 -19.07 21.40 3.04
C ASP A 229 -19.37 20.03 3.67
N GLN A 230 -18.74 18.96 3.18
CA GLN A 230 -18.87 17.59 3.67
C GLN A 230 -17.78 17.20 4.68
N GLY A 231 -16.92 18.13 5.08
CA GLY A 231 -15.79 17.88 5.98
C GLY A 231 -14.45 17.86 5.25
N TRP A 232 -13.45 17.22 5.84
CA TRP A 232 -12.11 17.14 5.27
C TRP A 232 -12.00 16.00 4.26
N THR A 233 -11.66 16.33 3.02
CA THR A 233 -11.60 15.39 1.91
C THR A 233 -10.16 15.28 1.39
N PRO A 234 -9.63 14.07 1.11
CA PRO A 234 -8.33 13.93 0.47
C PRO A 234 -8.40 14.50 -0.96
N VAL A 235 -7.46 15.39 -1.30
CA VAL A 235 -7.41 16.07 -2.60
C VAL A 235 -6.16 15.77 -3.42
N GLY A 236 -5.26 14.96 -2.88
CA GLY A 236 -4.17 14.38 -3.66
C GLY A 236 -3.12 13.73 -2.80
N ARG A 237 -2.23 13.01 -3.49
CA ARG A 237 -1.06 12.35 -2.92
C ARG A 237 0.12 12.50 -3.86
N HIS A 238 1.31 12.67 -3.32
CA HIS A 238 2.54 12.76 -4.11
C HIS A 238 3.64 11.94 -3.46
N ASP A 239 4.20 10.98 -4.18
CA ASP A 239 5.39 10.26 -3.73
C ASP A 239 6.62 11.17 -3.85
N THR A 240 7.25 11.48 -2.72
CA THR A 240 8.40 12.42 -2.67
C THR A 240 9.76 11.73 -2.74
N ARG A 241 9.83 10.45 -3.14
CA ARG A 241 11.07 9.65 -3.12
C ARG A 241 12.33 10.39 -3.64
N LYS A 242 13.23 10.69 -2.70
CA LYS A 242 14.68 10.43 -2.79
C LYS A 242 14.93 9.29 -1.81
N ALA A 243 15.30 8.09 -2.29
CA ALA A 243 15.60 6.96 -1.39
C ALA A 243 16.65 7.41 -0.36
N PRO A 244 16.43 7.21 0.96
CA PRO A 244 17.50 7.36 1.93
C PRO A 244 18.65 6.43 1.51
N PRO A 245 19.93 6.86 1.58
CA PRO A 245 21.04 5.95 1.36
C PRO A 245 20.87 4.76 2.30
N ALA A 246 21.03 3.54 1.76
CA ALA A 246 21.01 2.33 2.57
C ALA A 246 21.94 2.50 3.77
N PRO A 247 21.54 2.08 4.99
CA PRO A 247 22.45 2.11 6.12
C PRO A 247 23.70 1.33 5.75
N ALA A 248 24.87 1.95 5.92
CA ALA A 248 26.14 1.27 5.70
C ALA A 248 26.21 0.09 6.66
N LEU A 249 26.04 -1.13 6.15
CA LEU A 249 26.31 -2.33 6.91
C LEU A 249 27.82 -2.31 7.23
N PRO A 250 28.23 -2.46 8.50
CA PRO A 250 29.63 -2.60 8.83
C PRO A 250 30.17 -3.87 8.17
N LEU A 251 31.08 -3.70 7.20
CA LEU A 251 31.86 -4.78 6.59
C LEU A 251 32.91 -5.28 7.61
N SER A 252 32.45 -5.96 8.64
CA SER A 252 33.32 -6.59 9.64
C SER A 252 32.73 -7.94 10.00
N GLY A 253 33.08 -8.98 9.23
CA GLY A 253 32.63 -10.33 9.57
C GLY A 253 32.71 -11.41 8.49
N LEU A 254 33.26 -11.17 7.30
CA LEU A 254 33.50 -12.27 6.36
C LEU A 254 34.78 -13.02 6.77
N PRO A 255 34.73 -14.35 7.00
CA PRO A 255 35.93 -15.13 7.26
C PRO A 255 36.81 -15.19 6.01
N PRO A 256 38.15 -15.20 6.18
CA PRO A 256 39.07 -15.35 5.06
C PRO A 256 38.86 -16.71 4.36
N ARG A 257 38.97 -16.69 3.03
CA ARG A 257 38.90 -17.89 2.17
C ARG A 257 40.11 -18.79 2.37
#